data_AF-A0A7R9JSL7-F1
#
_entry.id   AF-A0A7R9JSL7-F1
#
_cell.length_a   1.000
_cell.length_b   1.000
_cell.length_c   1.000
_cell.angle_alpha   90.00
_cell.angle_beta   90.00
_cell.angle_gamma   90.00
#
_symmetry.space_group_name_H-M   'P 1'
#
loop_
_entity.id
_entity.type
_entity.pdbx_description
1 polymer ?
#
loop_
_entity_poly.entity_id
_entity_poly.type
_entity_poly.pdbx_seq_one_letter_code
_entity_poly.pdbx_strand_id
1 'polypeptide(L)'
;MGWFFGFSRTEGFPTMYSENMTPVTVDVLETGFIVSFVILAISFIVVMPGTRGKLYRWNVFVRVAVALLTGIISMFCNYGQHWEVGVVEATTPYRAGTGHEINASISVMLGLRSVNITLVRKGESIPNTPLVNETINYNERFWWTWDQGRFGFGPYAGTLQQSFRQAQRRGLPLPILWVADYFTWDGEGLRFGRYYRTAGWFTHIAL
;
A
#
# COMPACT_ATOMS: atom_id res chain seq x y z
N MET A 1 36.24 30.08 13.62
CA MET A 1 35.32 29.04 14.14
C MET A 1 34.47 28.35 13.07
N GLY A 2 34.71 28.54 11.75
CA GLY A 2 33.82 28.05 10.68
C GLY A 2 34.33 26.86 9.86
N TRP A 3 35.63 26.53 9.90
CA TRP A 3 36.18 25.44 9.07
C TRP A 3 35.61 24.07 9.47
N PHE A 4 35.48 23.80 10.78
CA PHE A 4 35.01 22.50 11.28
C PHE A 4 33.61 22.12 10.78
N PHE A 5 32.74 23.11 10.55
CA PHE A 5 31.36 22.91 10.09
C PHE A 5 31.21 22.83 8.56
N GLY A 6 32.27 23.14 7.80
CA GLY A 6 32.28 23.07 6.33
C GLY A 6 33.03 21.86 5.75
N PHE A 7 33.62 21.02 6.60
CA PHE A 7 34.37 19.85 6.14
C PHE A 7 33.42 18.82 5.50
N SER A 8 33.69 18.43 4.25
CA SER A 8 32.87 17.51 3.43
C SER A 8 31.45 18.00 3.06
N ARG A 9 31.17 19.31 3.14
CA ARG A 9 29.90 19.90 2.67
C ARG A 9 30.16 20.75 1.44
N THR A 10 29.58 20.38 0.30
CA THR A 10 29.65 21.17 -0.95
C THR A 10 28.76 22.41 -0.91
N GLU A 11 27.63 22.33 -0.19
CA GLU A 11 26.52 23.30 -0.27
C GLU A 11 26.65 24.55 0.63
N GLY A 12 27.73 24.70 1.41
CA GLY A 12 27.88 25.85 2.33
C GLY A 12 26.80 25.92 3.43
N PHE A 13 26.66 27.08 4.07
CA PHE A 13 25.61 27.38 5.07
C PHE A 13 24.63 28.39 4.44
N PRO A 14 23.30 28.29 4.62
CA PRO A 14 22.54 27.42 5.52
C PRO A 14 22.17 26.05 4.93
N THR A 15 21.99 25.08 5.82
CA THR A 15 21.74 23.67 5.50
C THR A 15 20.25 23.42 5.27
N MET A 16 19.65 24.20 4.37
CA MET A 16 18.25 24.05 3.98
C MET A 16 18.21 23.25 2.68
N TYR A 17 18.10 21.93 2.80
CA TYR A 17 17.81 21.08 1.66
C TYR A 17 16.37 21.33 1.24
N SER A 18 16.14 21.52 -0.06
CA SER A 18 14.77 21.52 -0.60
C SER A 18 14.12 20.17 -0.34
N GLU A 19 12.79 20.16 -0.23
CA GLU A 19 12.02 18.92 -0.09
C GLU A 19 12.37 17.97 -1.23
N ASN A 20 12.95 16.82 -0.90
CA ASN A 20 13.19 15.75 -1.86
C ASN A 20 12.11 14.68 -1.66
N MET A 21 11.01 14.82 -2.40
CA MET A 21 9.90 13.88 -2.35
C MET A 21 10.27 12.62 -3.13
N THR A 22 10.77 11.60 -2.44
CA THR A 22 10.99 10.30 -3.06
C THR A 22 9.68 9.51 -3.06
N PRO A 23 9.25 8.94 -4.21
CA PRO A 23 8.05 8.12 -4.25
C PRO A 23 8.25 6.85 -3.42
N VAL A 24 7.18 6.39 -2.78
CA VAL A 24 7.16 5.08 -2.11
C VAL A 24 7.21 4.00 -3.19
N THR A 25 8.26 3.19 -3.19
CA THR A 25 8.48 2.14 -4.20
C THR A 25 7.89 0.78 -3.81
N VAL A 26 7.91 0.43 -2.52
CA VAL A 26 7.47 -0.85 -1.98
C VAL A 26 6.73 -0.63 -0.65
N ASP A 27 5.78 -1.50 -0.31
CA ASP A 27 5.12 -1.46 1.00
C ASP A 27 6.15 -1.67 2.12
N VAL A 28 6.21 -0.68 3.03
CA VAL A 28 7.17 -0.62 4.13
C VAL A 28 6.95 -1.75 5.14
N LEU A 29 5.70 -2.13 5.40
CA LEU A 29 5.37 -3.21 6.35
C LEU A 29 5.79 -4.57 5.78
N GLU A 30 5.44 -4.86 4.53
CA GLU A 30 5.85 -6.10 3.86
C GLU A 30 7.37 -6.21 3.78
N THR A 31 8.04 -5.12 3.41
CA THR A 31 9.51 -5.06 3.38
C THR A 31 10.11 -5.32 4.76
N GLY A 32 9.53 -4.72 5.82
CA GLY A 32 9.96 -4.96 7.20
C GLY A 32 9.87 -6.43 7.60
N PHE A 33 8.79 -7.12 7.21
CA PHE A 33 8.67 -8.56 7.45
C PHE A 33 9.75 -9.34 6.69
N ILE A 34 9.94 -9.11 5.39
CA ILE A 34 11.00 -9.79 4.61
C ILE A 34 12.36 -9.63 5.29
N VAL A 35 12.73 -8.40 5.63
CA VAL A 35 14.03 -8.10 6.25
C VAL A 35 14.18 -8.84 7.58
N SER A 36 13.14 -8.86 8.42
CA SER A 36 13.18 -9.58 9.69
C SER A 36 13.40 -11.09 9.52
N PHE A 37 12.71 -11.74 8.58
CA PHE A 37 12.87 -13.16 8.31
C PHE A 37 14.22 -13.48 7.66
N VAL A 38 14.73 -12.59 6.81
CA VAL A 38 16.08 -12.71 6.22
C VAL A 38 17.15 -12.63 7.31
N ILE A 39 17.04 -11.72 8.28
CA ILE A 39 17.96 -11.63 9.42
C ILE A 39 17.94 -12.92 10.24
N LEU A 40 16.75 -13.48 10.51
CA LEU A 40 16.61 -14.75 11.22
C LEU A 40 17.25 -15.91 10.43
N ALA A 41 17.03 -15.96 9.11
CA ALA A 41 17.62 -16.97 8.24
C ALA A 41 19.16 -16.88 8.21
N ILE A 42 19.71 -15.68 8.08
CA ILE A 42 21.17 -15.45 8.12
C ILE A 42 21.74 -15.86 9.47
N SER A 43 21.10 -15.44 10.57
CA SER A 43 21.52 -15.80 11.93
C SER A 43 21.55 -17.32 12.12
N PHE A 44 20.54 -18.02 11.59
CA PHE A 44 20.50 -19.48 11.62
C PHE A 44 21.61 -20.12 10.77
N ILE A 45 21.89 -19.60 9.58
CA ILE A 45 22.98 -20.07 8.72
C ILE A 45 24.34 -19.91 9.41
N VAL A 46 24.55 -18.82 10.15
CA VAL A 46 25.79 -18.58 10.92
C VAL A 46 25.98 -19.57 12.07
N VAL A 47 24.90 -19.95 12.77
CA VAL A 47 24.96 -20.92 13.88
C VAL A 47 25.09 -22.36 13.39
N MET A 48 24.59 -22.66 12.20
CA MET A 48 24.50 -24.02 11.64
C MET A 48 25.82 -24.83 11.67
N PRO A 49 27.02 -24.28 11.34
CA PRO A 49 28.27 -25.03 11.34
C PRO A 49 28.65 -25.62 12.71
N GLY A 50 28.16 -25.02 13.81
CA GLY A 50 28.42 -25.47 15.18
C GLY A 50 27.74 -26.79 15.56
N THR A 51 26.79 -27.27 14.75
CA THR A 51 26.07 -28.53 15.01
C THR A 51 26.88 -29.75 14.60
N ARG A 52 26.96 -30.78 15.47
CA ARG A 52 27.66 -32.04 15.18
C ARG A 52 26.73 -33.05 14.51
N GLY A 53 27.23 -33.75 13.50
CA GLY A 53 26.52 -34.80 12.76
C GLY A 53 25.86 -34.32 11.45
N LYS A 54 26.27 -34.92 10.32
CA LYS A 54 25.79 -34.54 8.97
C LYS A 54 24.28 -34.71 8.80
N LEU A 55 23.72 -35.85 9.22
CA LEU A 55 22.28 -36.14 9.11
C LEU A 55 21.44 -35.23 10.02
N TYR A 56 21.88 -35.03 11.26
CA TYR A 56 21.21 -34.17 12.24
C TYR A 56 21.17 -32.71 11.76
N ARG A 57 22.28 -32.19 11.23
CA ARG A 57 22.36 -30.84 10.66
C ARG A 57 21.35 -30.62 9.53
N TRP A 58 21.23 -31.58 8.61
CA TRP A 58 20.26 -31.49 7.52
C TRP A 58 18.82 -31.45 8.02
N ASN A 59 18.46 -32.31 8.98
CA ASN A 59 17.12 -32.33 9.56
C ASN A 59 16.77 -31.03 10.28
N VAL A 60 17.72 -30.45 11.03
CA VAL A 60 17.53 -29.15 11.69
C VAL A 60 17.38 -28.03 10.65
N PHE A 61 18.19 -28.05 9.59
CA PHE A 61 18.09 -27.08 8.50
C PHE A 61 16.71 -27.11 7.85
N VAL A 62 16.23 -28.29 7.42
CA VAL A 62 14.92 -28.42 6.78
C VAL A 62 13.80 -27.98 7.71
N ARG A 63 13.85 -28.38 8.99
CA ARG A 63 12.80 -28.00 9.96
C ARG A 63 12.72 -26.50 10.18
N VAL A 64 13.86 -25.82 10.37
CA VAL A 64 13.90 -24.37 10.57
C VAL A 64 13.54 -23.62 9.29
N ALA A 65 14.03 -24.08 8.14
CA ALA A 65 13.69 -23.48 6.85
C ALA A 65 12.18 -23.55 6.59
N VAL A 66 11.54 -24.71 6.80
CA VAL A 66 10.09 -24.85 6.68
C VAL A 66 9.36 -23.95 7.68
N ALA A 67 9.79 -23.90 8.94
CA ALA A 67 9.17 -23.03 9.94
C ALA A 67 9.26 -21.53 9.58
N LEU A 68 10.42 -21.07 9.10
CA LEU A 68 10.60 -19.69 8.64
C LEU A 68 9.77 -19.40 7.39
N LEU A 69 9.71 -20.34 6.43
CA LEU A 69 8.88 -20.21 5.23
C LEU A 69 7.39 -20.14 5.56
N THR A 70 6.89 -21.01 6.44
CA THR A 70 5.49 -20.94 6.87
C THR A 70 5.21 -19.61 7.59
N GLY A 71 6.11 -19.16 8.47
CA GLY A 71 5.95 -17.89 9.18
C GLY A 71 5.88 -16.68 8.25
N ILE A 72 6.78 -16.57 7.26
CA ILE A 72 6.76 -15.43 6.33
C ILE A 72 5.53 -15.48 5.44
N ILE A 73 5.13 -16.66 4.94
CA ILE A 73 3.93 -16.80 4.11
C ILE A 73 2.69 -16.38 4.89
N SER A 74 2.54 -16.83 6.15
CA SER A 74 1.41 -16.42 6.99
C SER A 74 1.35 -14.90 7.19
N MET A 75 2.49 -14.24 7.45
CA MET A 75 2.55 -12.79 7.58
C MET A 75 2.16 -12.07 6.27
N PHE A 76 2.66 -12.55 5.13
CA PHE A 76 2.32 -12.00 3.82
C PHE A 76 0.84 -12.17 3.49
N CYS A 77 0.25 -13.34 3.75
CA CYS A 77 -1.17 -13.56 3.54
C CYS A 77 -2.03 -12.65 4.44
N ASN A 78 -1.59 -12.38 5.68
CA ASN A 78 -2.36 -11.58 6.62
C ASN A 78 -2.30 -10.06 6.34
N TYR A 79 -1.13 -9.54 5.93
CA TYR A 79 -0.92 -8.11 5.70
C TYR A 79 -0.97 -7.68 4.21
N GLY A 80 -0.84 -8.64 3.30
CA GLY A 80 -0.84 -8.40 1.87
C GLY A 80 -2.13 -7.81 1.31
N GLN A 81 -2.00 -7.11 0.18
CA GLN A 81 -3.09 -6.42 -0.52
C GLN A 81 -3.57 -7.13 -1.79
N HIS A 82 -3.13 -8.37 -2.00
CA HIS A 82 -3.36 -9.12 -3.24
C HIS A 82 -4.34 -10.29 -3.07
N TRP A 83 -5.34 -10.15 -2.20
CA TRP A 83 -6.39 -11.18 -2.04
C TRP A 83 -7.31 -11.23 -3.25
N GLU A 84 -7.68 -10.06 -3.76
CA GLU A 84 -8.43 -9.93 -5.00
C GLU A 84 -7.91 -8.71 -5.75
N VAL A 85 -7.65 -8.88 -7.04
CA VAL A 85 -7.09 -7.84 -7.90
C VAL A 85 -7.96 -7.70 -9.13
N GLY A 86 -8.44 -6.49 -9.36
CA GLY A 86 -9.12 -6.08 -10.58
C GLY A 86 -8.31 -5.01 -11.29
N VAL A 87 -8.17 -5.12 -12.61
CA VAL A 87 -7.49 -4.11 -13.45
C VAL A 87 -8.39 -3.81 -14.63
N VAL A 88 -8.59 -2.53 -14.92
CA VAL A 88 -9.34 -2.06 -16.08
C VAL A 88 -8.63 -0.90 -16.74
N GLU A 89 -8.61 -0.91 -18.07
CA GLU A 89 -8.13 0.20 -18.88
C GLU A 89 -9.33 0.93 -19.44
N ALA A 90 -9.47 2.20 -19.07
CA ALA A 90 -10.62 3.00 -19.45
C ALA A 90 -10.26 4.47 -19.63
N THR A 91 -10.96 5.11 -20.56
CA THR A 91 -10.97 6.57 -20.66
C THR A 91 -11.91 7.11 -19.59
N THR A 92 -11.38 7.91 -18.66
CA THR A 92 -12.14 8.40 -17.51
C THR A 92 -11.92 9.89 -17.28
N PRO A 93 -12.91 10.62 -16.73
CA PRO A 93 -12.72 12.02 -16.37
C PRO A 93 -11.76 12.10 -15.19
N TYR A 94 -10.83 13.06 -15.22
CA TYR A 94 -9.75 13.12 -14.23
C TYR A 94 -10.10 13.99 -13.01
N ARG A 95 -10.46 15.26 -13.24
CA ARG A 95 -10.65 16.27 -12.19
C ARG A 95 -12.03 16.90 -12.26
N ALA A 96 -12.63 17.15 -11.10
CA ALA A 96 -13.88 17.89 -11.00
C ALA A 96 -13.75 19.30 -11.59
N GLY A 97 -14.79 19.76 -12.28
CA GLY A 97 -14.82 21.09 -12.90
C GLY A 97 -14.06 21.21 -14.22
N THR A 98 -13.42 20.15 -14.70
CA THR A 98 -12.79 20.09 -16.03
C THR A 98 -13.38 18.96 -16.85
N GLY A 99 -13.65 19.19 -18.14
CA GLY A 99 -14.15 18.17 -19.06
C GLY A 99 -13.06 17.30 -19.70
N HIS A 100 -11.83 17.32 -19.16
CA HIS A 100 -10.72 16.55 -19.72
C HIS A 100 -10.76 15.10 -19.25
N GLU A 101 -10.65 14.19 -20.21
CA GLU A 101 -10.55 12.76 -19.96
C GLU A 101 -9.12 12.27 -20.15
N ILE A 102 -8.77 11.23 -19.41
CA ILE A 102 -7.47 10.56 -19.49
C ILE A 102 -7.69 9.09 -19.82
N ASN A 103 -6.82 8.54 -20.67
CA ASN A 103 -6.70 7.11 -20.81
C ASN A 103 -5.82 6.58 -19.67
N ALA A 104 -6.41 5.80 -18.76
CA ALA A 104 -5.71 5.32 -17.58
C ALA A 104 -6.05 3.87 -17.27
N SER A 105 -5.08 3.16 -16.70
CA SER A 105 -5.29 1.89 -16.04
C SER A 105 -5.64 2.14 -14.58
N ILE A 106 -6.84 1.70 -14.20
CA ILE A 106 -7.32 1.71 -12.83
C ILE A 106 -7.19 0.28 -12.30
N SER A 107 -6.51 0.13 -11.17
CA SER A 107 -6.42 -1.16 -10.49
C SER A 107 -6.96 -1.06 -9.08
N VAL A 108 -7.68 -2.10 -8.66
CA VAL A 108 -8.22 -2.25 -7.33
C VAL A 108 -7.60 -3.51 -6.74
N MET A 109 -6.86 -3.35 -5.65
CA MET A 109 -6.19 -4.43 -4.95
C MET A 109 -6.78 -4.51 -3.54
N LEU A 110 -7.47 -5.59 -3.25
CA LEU A 110 -8.15 -5.81 -1.98
C LEU A 110 -7.24 -6.60 -1.06
N GLY A 111 -7.03 -6.07 0.15
CA GLY A 111 -6.48 -6.80 1.28
C GLY A 111 -7.54 -7.08 2.33
N LEU A 112 -7.14 -7.73 3.43
CA LEU A 112 -8.07 -8.05 4.53
C LEU A 112 -8.55 -6.79 5.28
N ARG A 113 -7.69 -5.77 5.36
CA ARG A 113 -7.87 -4.55 6.19
C ARG A 113 -8.10 -3.26 5.41
N SER A 114 -7.85 -3.30 4.11
CA SER A 114 -7.81 -2.11 3.26
C SER A 114 -8.05 -2.47 1.81
N VAL A 115 -8.43 -1.46 1.05
CA VAL A 115 -8.40 -1.48 -0.42
C VAL A 115 -7.34 -0.49 -0.89
N ASN A 116 -6.54 -0.93 -1.84
CA ASN A 116 -5.56 -0.11 -2.51
C ASN A 116 -6.03 0.16 -3.94
N ILE A 117 -6.07 1.44 -4.32
CA ILE A 117 -6.57 1.89 -5.62
C ILE A 117 -5.43 2.60 -6.33
N THR A 118 -5.04 2.07 -7.49
CA THR A 118 -4.00 2.69 -8.31
C THR A 118 -4.59 3.30 -9.56
N LEU A 119 -4.10 4.48 -9.92
CA LEU A 119 -4.46 5.16 -11.16
C LEU A 119 -3.17 5.54 -11.88
N VAL A 120 -2.90 4.85 -12.98
CA VAL A 120 -1.71 5.05 -13.80
C VAL A 120 -2.15 5.45 -15.19
N ARG A 121 -1.63 6.57 -15.71
CA ARG A 121 -1.90 6.98 -17.09
C ARG A 121 -1.31 5.97 -18.07
N LYS A 122 -2.09 5.63 -19.09
CA LYS A 122 -1.62 4.86 -20.25
C LYS A 122 -1.52 5.78 -21.48
N GLY A 123 -0.39 5.69 -22.17
CA GLY A 123 -0.10 6.49 -23.36
C GLY A 123 0.60 7.83 -23.07
N GLU A 124 1.08 8.46 -24.14
CA GLU A 124 1.81 9.72 -24.08
C GLU A 124 0.91 10.90 -23.68
N SER A 125 1.54 11.97 -23.17
CA SER A 125 0.81 13.18 -22.86
C SER A 125 0.25 13.83 -24.12
N ILE A 126 -1.06 14.11 -24.13
CA ILE A 126 -1.70 14.80 -25.25
C ILE A 126 -1.14 16.22 -25.28
N PRO A 127 -0.33 16.61 -26.30
CA PRO A 127 0.26 17.93 -26.35
C PRO A 127 -0.82 19.01 -26.38
N ASN A 128 -0.55 20.17 -25.77
CA ASN A 128 -1.47 21.32 -25.63
C ASN A 128 -2.67 21.12 -24.67
N THR A 129 -2.62 20.11 -23.79
CA THR A 129 -3.57 20.00 -22.67
C THR A 129 -2.93 20.49 -21.36
N PRO A 130 -3.70 20.99 -20.37
CA PRO A 130 -3.16 21.34 -19.05
C PRO A 130 -2.54 20.14 -18.31
N LEU A 131 -2.82 18.92 -18.77
CA LEU A 131 -2.38 17.64 -18.22
C LEU A 131 -1.04 17.15 -18.81
N VAL A 132 -0.35 17.98 -19.61
CA VAL A 132 0.95 17.59 -20.22
C VAL A 132 2.05 17.43 -19.18
N ASN A 133 2.08 18.33 -18.20
CA ASN A 133 3.12 18.37 -17.16
C ASN A 133 2.74 17.58 -15.90
N GLU A 134 1.57 16.93 -15.87
CA GLU A 134 1.08 16.22 -14.69
C GLU A 134 1.46 14.74 -14.75
N THR A 135 2.16 14.28 -13.72
CA THR A 135 2.51 12.85 -13.57
C THR A 135 1.39 12.13 -12.86
N ILE A 136 0.66 11.29 -13.59
CA ILE A 136 -0.49 10.54 -13.08
C ILE A 136 -0.01 9.13 -12.72
N ASN A 137 0.39 8.98 -11.46
CA ASN A 137 0.79 7.71 -10.85
C ASN A 137 0.35 7.69 -9.39
N TYR A 138 -0.94 7.47 -9.18
CA TYR A 138 -1.53 7.44 -7.83
C TYR A 138 -1.56 6.03 -7.29
N ASN A 139 -1.32 5.91 -5.98
CA ASN A 139 -1.39 4.67 -5.22
C ASN A 139 -2.00 5.00 -3.85
N GLU A 140 -3.34 4.93 -3.77
CA GLU A 140 -4.10 5.39 -2.62
C GLU A 140 -4.68 4.23 -1.84
N ARG A 141 -4.40 4.18 -0.54
CA ARG A 141 -4.84 3.10 0.35
C ARG A 141 -5.90 3.59 1.32
N PHE A 142 -7.07 2.94 1.26
CA PHE A 142 -8.19 3.20 2.15
C PHE A 142 -8.33 2.06 3.17
N TRP A 143 -8.21 2.41 4.44
CA TRP A 143 -8.26 1.47 5.56
C TRP A 143 -9.65 1.42 6.17
N TRP A 144 -10.16 0.22 6.45
CA TRP A 144 -11.43 0.05 7.17
C TRP A 144 -11.28 -0.53 8.58
N THR A 145 -10.12 -1.09 8.96
CA THR A 145 -9.71 -1.59 10.31
C THR A 145 -10.82 -2.15 11.20
N TRP A 146 -11.82 -2.78 10.58
CA TRP A 146 -13.08 -3.36 11.10
C TRP A 146 -13.92 -2.56 12.09
N ASP A 147 -13.43 -1.44 12.62
CA ASP A 147 -14.19 -0.48 13.39
C ASP A 147 -15.35 0.07 12.55
N GLN A 148 -16.57 -0.03 13.06
CA GLN A 148 -17.75 0.49 12.38
C GLN A 148 -17.87 2.01 12.55
N GLY A 149 -17.42 2.56 13.68
CA GLY A 149 -17.70 3.95 14.03
C GLY A 149 -19.19 4.30 13.99
N ARG A 150 -19.50 5.60 13.94
CA ARG A 150 -20.86 6.11 13.74
C ARG A 150 -21.21 6.19 12.24
N PHE A 151 -22.49 6.10 11.92
CA PHE A 151 -22.96 6.35 10.55
C PHE A 151 -22.62 7.77 10.08
N GLY A 152 -22.26 7.88 8.80
CA GLY A 152 -21.92 9.14 8.13
C GLY A 152 -20.42 9.32 7.89
N PHE A 153 -19.99 10.56 7.69
CA PHE A 153 -18.62 10.94 7.31
C PHE A 153 -17.98 11.93 8.30
N GLY A 154 -18.46 11.93 9.55
CA GLY A 154 -17.99 12.82 10.60
C GLY A 154 -16.69 12.33 11.26
N PRO A 155 -16.16 13.08 12.24
CA PRO A 155 -14.93 12.72 12.98
C PRO A 155 -15.02 11.42 13.78
N TYR A 156 -16.24 10.92 14.01
CA TYR A 156 -16.52 9.68 14.74
C TYR A 156 -17.00 8.55 13.82
N ALA A 157 -16.92 8.72 12.50
CA ALA A 157 -17.29 7.68 11.55
C ALA A 157 -16.22 6.57 11.48
N GLY A 158 -16.51 5.47 10.80
CA GLY A 158 -15.49 4.45 10.52
C GLY A 158 -14.29 5.04 9.75
N THR A 159 -13.12 4.42 9.90
CA THR A 159 -11.87 4.91 9.29
C THR A 159 -11.95 5.05 7.77
N LEU A 160 -12.71 4.16 7.12
CA LEU A 160 -12.94 4.20 5.68
C LEU A 160 -13.70 5.46 5.27
N GLN A 161 -14.77 5.79 5.99
CA GLN A 161 -15.58 6.97 5.72
C GLN A 161 -14.78 8.25 6.00
N GLN A 162 -13.98 8.28 7.07
CA GLN A 162 -13.11 9.41 7.37
C GLN A 162 -12.05 9.63 6.30
N SER A 163 -11.33 8.56 5.91
CA SER A 163 -10.29 8.62 4.88
C SER A 163 -10.87 8.98 3.51
N PHE A 164 -12.05 8.46 3.16
CA PHE A 164 -12.79 8.86 1.96
C PHE A 164 -13.15 10.35 1.99
N ARG A 165 -13.68 10.87 3.10
CA ARG A 165 -13.98 12.30 3.24
C ARG A 165 -12.72 13.16 3.14
N GLN A 166 -11.60 12.69 3.67
CA GLN A 166 -10.32 13.38 3.56
C GLN A 166 -9.80 13.38 2.12
N ALA A 167 -9.93 12.25 1.41
CA ALA A 167 -9.61 12.13 -0.01
C ALA A 167 -10.42 13.11 -0.87
N GLN A 168 -11.72 13.26 -0.58
CA GLN A 168 -12.56 14.27 -1.24
C GLN A 168 -12.05 15.69 -0.98
N ARG A 169 -11.69 16.02 0.26
CA ARG A 169 -11.16 17.35 0.62
C ARG A 169 -9.79 17.65 0.00
N ARG A 170 -8.95 16.62 -0.17
CA ARG A 170 -7.66 16.72 -0.87
C ARG A 170 -7.81 16.89 -2.38
N GLY A 171 -8.98 16.57 -2.93
CA GLY A 171 -9.24 16.64 -4.37
C GLY A 171 -8.58 15.50 -5.14
N LEU A 172 -8.64 14.26 -4.61
CA LEU A 172 -8.17 13.09 -5.35
C LEU A 172 -8.90 12.95 -6.71
N PRO A 173 -8.26 12.33 -7.71
CA PRO A 173 -8.87 12.07 -9.01
C PRO A 173 -10.24 11.37 -8.91
N LEU A 174 -11.17 11.76 -9.77
CA LEU A 174 -12.53 11.21 -9.80
C LEU A 174 -12.59 9.67 -9.87
N PRO A 175 -11.75 8.97 -10.68
CA PRO A 175 -11.83 7.52 -10.77
C PRO A 175 -11.50 6.82 -9.45
N ILE A 176 -10.57 7.37 -8.66
CA ILE A 176 -10.22 6.83 -7.33
C ILE A 176 -11.38 7.03 -6.38
N LEU A 177 -11.99 8.22 -6.39
CA LEU A 177 -13.13 8.52 -5.53
C LEU A 177 -14.34 7.64 -5.88
N TRP A 178 -14.62 7.40 -7.16
CA TRP A 178 -15.73 6.54 -7.58
C TRP A 178 -15.56 5.10 -7.11
N VAL A 179 -14.36 4.53 -7.27
CA VAL A 179 -14.07 3.18 -6.78
C VAL A 179 -14.19 3.11 -5.26
N ALA A 180 -13.63 4.10 -4.54
CA ALA A 180 -13.72 4.13 -3.08
C ALA A 180 -15.18 4.25 -2.59
N ASP A 181 -16.03 4.98 -3.32
CA ASP A 181 -17.44 5.20 -2.97
C ASP A 181 -18.24 3.88 -2.90
N TYR A 182 -17.99 2.94 -3.82
CA TYR A 182 -18.58 1.59 -3.81
C TYR A 182 -18.35 0.83 -2.50
N PHE A 183 -17.24 1.09 -1.81
CA PHE A 183 -16.94 0.47 -0.51
C PHE A 183 -17.55 1.22 0.67
N THR A 184 -17.96 2.48 0.51
CA THR A 184 -18.62 3.26 1.56
C THR A 184 -20.13 3.06 1.58
N TRP A 185 -20.73 2.71 0.43
CA TRP A 185 -22.16 2.48 0.32
C TRP A 185 -22.60 1.16 0.96
N ASP A 186 -23.74 1.21 1.65
CA ASP A 186 -24.36 0.05 2.32
C ASP A 186 -25.88 0.08 2.16
N GLY A 187 -26.34 -0.07 0.91
CA GLY A 187 -27.75 0.07 0.53
C GLY A 187 -28.05 -0.56 -0.83
N GLU A 188 -29.33 -0.68 -1.17
CA GLU A 188 -29.81 -1.00 -2.54
C GLU A 188 -29.23 -2.29 -3.17
N GLY A 189 -28.80 -3.25 -2.35
CA GLY A 189 -28.18 -4.50 -2.81
C GLY A 189 -26.69 -4.40 -3.14
N LEU A 190 -26.11 -3.20 -3.12
CA LEU A 190 -24.69 -2.93 -3.35
C LEU A 190 -23.98 -2.76 -2.00
N ARG A 191 -23.48 -3.88 -1.45
CA ARG A 191 -22.88 -3.94 -0.10
C ARG A 191 -21.46 -4.51 -0.08
N PHE A 192 -20.67 -4.18 -1.10
CA PHE A 192 -19.30 -4.68 -1.24
C PHE A 192 -18.45 -4.40 0.01
N GLY A 193 -18.48 -3.16 0.50
CA GLY A 193 -17.74 -2.76 1.71
C GLY A 193 -18.06 -3.64 2.92
N ARG A 194 -19.34 -3.97 3.14
CA ARG A 194 -19.76 -4.83 4.27
C ARG A 194 -19.20 -6.24 4.11
N TYR A 195 -19.38 -6.87 2.93
CA TYR A 195 -18.97 -8.25 2.70
C TYR A 195 -17.45 -8.42 2.78
N TYR A 196 -16.68 -7.55 2.11
CA TYR A 196 -15.21 -7.60 2.16
C TYR A 196 -14.67 -7.34 3.57
N ARG A 197 -15.27 -6.42 4.33
CA ARG A 197 -14.91 -6.22 5.73
C ARG A 197 -15.15 -7.48 6.57
N THR A 198 -16.33 -8.09 6.46
CA THR A 198 -16.65 -9.29 7.23
C THR A 198 -15.76 -10.47 6.87
N ALA A 199 -15.55 -10.71 5.56
CA ALA A 199 -14.64 -11.76 5.09
C ALA A 199 -13.21 -11.49 5.57
N GLY A 200 -12.74 -10.24 5.42
CA GLY A 200 -11.43 -9.82 5.89
C GLY A 200 -11.22 -10.07 7.38
N TRP A 201 -12.24 -9.81 8.22
CA TRP A 201 -12.16 -9.98 9.68
C TRP A 201 -11.93 -11.44 10.06
N PHE A 202 -12.76 -12.34 9.53
CA PHE A 202 -12.66 -13.76 9.85
C PHE A 202 -11.37 -14.37 9.29
N THR A 203 -10.99 -14.03 8.06
CA THR A 203 -9.74 -14.51 7.46
C THR A 203 -8.51 -14.01 8.21
N HIS A 204 -8.52 -12.76 8.67
CA HIS A 204 -7.42 -12.21 9.47
C HIS A 204 -7.26 -12.94 10.81
N ILE A 205 -8.35 -13.28 11.48
CA ILE A 205 -8.32 -14.01 12.76
C ILE A 205 -7.88 -15.46 12.58
N ALA A 206 -8.23 -16.09 11.45
CA ALA A 206 -7.90 -17.47 11.17
C ALA A 206 -6.42 -17.68 10.77
N LEU A 207 -5.75 -16.65 10.25
CA LEU A 207 -4.35 -16.65 9.82
C LEU A 207 -3.39 -16.24 10.94
#